data_AF-A0A368NEK4-F1
#
_entry.id   AF-A0A368NEK4-F1
#
_cell.length_a   1.000
_cell.length_b   1.000
_cell.length_c   1.000
_cell.angle_alpha   90.00
_cell.angle_beta   90.00
_cell.angle_gamma   90.00
#
_symmetry.space_group_name_H-M   'P 1'
#
loop_
_entity.id
_entity.type
_entity.pdbx_description
1 polymer ?
#
loop_
_entity_poly.entity_id
_entity_poly.type
_entity_poly.pdbx_seq_one_letter_code
_entity_poly.pdbx_strand_id
1 'polypeptide(L)'
;MFDTRDAHIILSETLRFAGVQKQTDYIAVFQNSKGRELALERDRTEAFYVWLEKYNTVIPGVAIKNQEKPGEPYGRKQPRNSNLNDKNCPNLKVGNRVWYLEIESPQALRELAKWYAAL
;
A
#
# COMPACT_ATOMS: atom_id res chain seq x y z
N MET A 1 -7.58 -7.87 -16.37
CA MET A 1 -8.17 -6.95 -15.37
C MET A 1 -7.80 -7.50 -14.00
N PHE A 2 -7.16 -6.70 -13.16
CA PHE A 2 -6.73 -7.14 -11.83
C PHE A 2 -7.92 -7.11 -10.87
N ASP A 3 -8.12 -8.19 -10.11
CA ASP A 3 -9.15 -8.25 -9.06
C ASP A 3 -8.54 -7.84 -7.71
N THR A 4 -9.06 -6.77 -7.12
CA THR A 4 -8.58 -6.28 -5.82
C THR A 4 -8.90 -7.25 -4.67
N ARG A 5 -9.82 -8.20 -4.87
CA ARG A 5 -10.06 -9.32 -3.95
C ARG A 5 -8.87 -10.28 -3.91
N ASP A 6 -8.26 -10.59 -5.05
CA ASP A 6 -7.07 -11.43 -5.11
C ASP A 6 -5.90 -10.76 -4.39
N ALA A 7 -5.73 -9.45 -4.60
CA ALA A 7 -4.73 -8.68 -3.87
C ALA A 7 -4.97 -8.70 -2.36
N HIS A 8 -6.22 -8.58 -1.92
CA HIS A 8 -6.57 -8.67 -0.51
C HIS A 8 -6.22 -10.03 0.09
N ILE A 9 -6.54 -11.12 -0.61
CA ILE A 9 -6.21 -12.48 -0.20
C ILE A 9 -4.68 -12.62 -0.08
N ILE A 10 -3.94 -12.24 -1.12
CA ILE A 10 -2.47 -12.29 -1.15
C ILE A 10 -1.85 -11.56 0.05
N LEU A 11 -2.29 -10.33 0.32
CA LEU A 11 -1.75 -9.55 1.43
C LEU A 11 -2.11 -10.17 2.79
N SER A 12 -3.30 -10.76 2.91
CA SER A 12 -3.77 -11.41 4.15
C SER A 12 -3.03 -12.69 4.49
N GLU A 13 -2.33 -13.33 3.54
CA GLU A 13 -1.52 -14.52 3.81
C GLU A 13 -0.33 -14.23 4.73
N THR A 14 0.21 -13.00 4.70
CA THR A 14 1.43 -12.64 5.44
C THR A 14 1.28 -11.42 6.34
N LEU A 15 0.34 -10.52 6.05
CA LEU A 15 0.13 -9.31 6.82
C LEU A 15 -1.17 -9.39 7.63
N ARG A 16 -1.18 -8.73 8.78
CA ARG A 16 -2.39 -8.62 9.59
C ARG A 16 -3.31 -7.58 8.98
N PHE A 17 -4.53 -7.97 8.63
CA PHE A 17 -5.55 -7.00 8.28
C PHE A 17 -5.86 -6.09 9.48
N ALA A 18 -5.76 -4.77 9.28
CA ALA A 18 -5.83 -3.76 10.35
C ALA A 18 -7.04 -2.82 10.21
N GLY A 19 -7.98 -3.11 9.30
CA GLY A 19 -9.16 -2.29 9.09
C GLY A 19 -10.08 -2.26 10.32
N VAL A 20 -10.19 -1.10 10.96
CA VAL A 20 -11.13 -0.88 12.07
C VAL A 20 -12.50 -0.50 11.50
N GLN A 21 -13.50 -1.38 11.68
CA GLN A 21 -14.94 -1.13 11.61
C GLN A 21 -15.61 -0.58 10.33
N LYS A 22 -14.90 -0.18 9.29
CA LYS A 22 -15.45 -0.06 7.94
C LYS A 22 -14.29 -0.17 6.98
N GLN A 23 -14.23 -1.28 6.24
CA GLN A 23 -13.63 -1.23 4.93
C GLN A 23 -14.18 0.03 4.26
N THR A 24 -13.33 0.98 3.90
CA THR A 24 -13.80 1.95 2.92
C THR A 24 -13.87 1.17 1.61
N ASP A 25 -14.80 1.54 0.73
CA ASP A 25 -14.89 0.94 -0.59
C ASP A 25 -13.62 1.20 -1.42
N TYR A 26 -12.75 2.09 -0.94
CA TYR A 26 -11.58 2.61 -1.64
C TYR A 26 -10.26 2.02 -1.16
N ILE A 27 -10.09 1.68 0.14
CA ILE A 27 -8.83 1.14 0.66
C ILE A 27 -9.01 -0.03 1.63
N ALA A 28 -8.07 -0.97 1.61
CA ALA A 28 -7.89 -2.02 2.61
C ALA A 28 -6.55 -1.84 3.32
N VAL A 29 -6.55 -1.83 4.65
CA VAL A 29 -5.37 -1.53 5.47
C VAL A 29 -4.83 -2.80 6.11
N PHE A 30 -3.53 -2.98 6.00
CA PHE A 30 -2.76 -4.09 6.54
C PHE A 30 -1.63 -3.55 7.40
N GLN A 31 -1.19 -4.36 8.35
CA GLN A 31 -0.06 -4.07 9.20
C GLN A 31 0.89 -5.26 9.27
N ASN A 32 2.18 -4.97 9.36
CA ASN A 32 3.17 -5.98 9.73
C ASN A 32 3.23 -6.15 11.26
N SER A 33 4.04 -7.09 11.75
CA SER A 33 4.20 -7.40 13.18
C SER A 33 4.71 -6.23 14.02
N LYS A 34 5.34 -5.22 13.39
CA LYS A 34 5.82 -3.99 14.05
C LYS A 34 4.81 -2.84 14.00
N GLY A 35 3.59 -3.09 13.51
CA GLY A 35 2.54 -2.08 13.40
C GLY A 35 2.73 -1.11 12.23
N ARG A 36 3.64 -1.38 11.29
CA ARG A 36 3.81 -0.55 10.09
C ARG A 36 2.66 -0.76 9.12
N GLU A 37 2.20 0.31 8.48
CA GLU A 37 0.98 0.28 7.67
C GLU A 37 1.25 0.07 6.18
N LEU A 38 0.36 -0.69 5.54
CA LEU A 38 0.26 -0.87 4.09
C LEU A 38 -1.21 -0.70 3.71
N ALA A 39 -1.52 0.14 2.73
CA ALA A 39 -2.90 0.31 2.25
C ALA A 39 -3.01 -0.06 0.77
N LEU A 40 -3.89 -1.01 0.46
CA LEU A 40 -4.26 -1.43 -0.90
C LEU A 40 -5.42 -0.55 -1.39
N GLU A 41 -5.31 0.02 -2.60
CA GLU A 41 -6.44 0.65 -3.29
C GLU A 41 -7.36 -0.42 -3.90
N ARG A 42 -8.67 -0.25 -3.75
CA ARG A 42 -9.69 -1.25 -4.11
C ARG A 42 -10.51 -0.88 -5.34
N ASP A 43 -10.39 0.35 -5.80
CA ASP A 43 -11.12 0.97 -6.91
C ASP A 43 -10.32 1.00 -8.23
N ARG A 44 -9.15 0.38 -8.25
CA ARG A 44 -8.25 0.27 -9.42
C ARG A 44 -8.31 -1.12 -10.02
N THR A 45 -8.24 -1.22 -11.34
CA THR A 45 -8.31 -2.51 -12.06
C THR A 45 -7.19 -2.71 -13.08
N GLU A 46 -6.38 -1.67 -13.30
CA GLU A 46 -5.25 -1.63 -14.23
C GLU A 46 -4.03 -2.37 -13.68
N ALA A 47 -3.83 -2.31 -12.36
CA ALA A 47 -2.77 -2.97 -11.60
C ALA A 47 -3.16 -3.02 -10.12
N PHE A 48 -2.33 -3.63 -9.27
CA PHE A 48 -2.46 -3.46 -7.82
C PHE A 48 -1.72 -2.20 -7.38
N TYR A 49 -2.43 -1.33 -6.66
CA TYR A 49 -1.90 -0.07 -6.17
C TYR A 49 -1.82 -0.07 -4.65
N VAL A 50 -0.62 0.24 -4.12
CA VAL A 50 -0.34 0.11 -2.69
C VAL A 50 0.39 1.34 -2.14
N TRP A 51 -0.04 1.81 -0.98
CA TRP A 51 0.63 2.82 -0.17
C TRP A 51 1.46 2.16 0.94
N LEU A 52 2.70 2.62 1.15
CA LEU A 52 3.68 1.96 2.01
C LEU A 52 4.48 2.94 2.90
N GLU A 53 4.74 2.56 4.16
CA GLU A 53 5.43 3.39 5.16
C GLU A 53 6.99 3.41 5.05
N LYS A 54 7.65 2.54 4.26
CA LYS A 54 9.13 2.34 4.33
C LYS A 54 9.90 2.49 3.01
N TYR A 55 11.15 2.97 3.08
CA TYR A 55 11.90 3.58 1.95
C TYR A 55 13.07 2.89 1.26
N ASN A 56 13.43 1.65 1.61
CA ASN A 56 14.79 1.22 1.33
C ASN A 56 14.89 -0.11 0.56
N THR A 57 13.93 -0.45 -0.30
CA THR A 57 14.06 -1.67 -1.12
C THR A 57 13.52 -1.45 -2.51
N VAL A 58 14.30 -1.92 -3.48
CA VAL A 58 13.86 -2.15 -4.85
C VAL A 58 13.28 -3.55 -4.88
N ILE A 59 11.97 -3.67 -5.06
CA ILE A 59 11.31 -4.96 -5.25
C ILE A 59 11.14 -5.15 -6.76
N PRO A 60 11.71 -6.22 -7.35
CA PRO A 60 11.50 -6.50 -8.77
C PRO A 60 10.01 -6.60 -9.11
N GLY A 61 9.59 -5.97 -10.20
CA GLY A 61 8.18 -5.96 -10.63
C GLY A 61 7.29 -4.98 -9.88
N VAL A 62 7.87 -4.05 -9.11
CA VAL A 62 7.15 -2.96 -8.45
C VAL A 62 7.65 -1.62 -8.99
N ALA A 63 6.74 -0.82 -9.53
CA ALA A 63 7.02 0.53 -10.01
C ALA A 63 6.59 1.58 -8.98
N ILE A 64 7.38 2.64 -8.84
CA ILE A 64 7.01 3.76 -7.98
C ILE A 64 6.23 4.78 -8.82
N LYS A 65 4.99 5.02 -8.43
CA LYS A 65 4.12 5.99 -9.09
C LYS A 65 3.90 7.19 -8.20
N ASN A 66 4.86 8.11 -8.14
CA ASN A 66 4.55 9.43 -7.58
C ASN A 66 4.12 10.38 -8.68
N GLN A 67 2.94 10.97 -8.53
CA GLN A 67 2.32 11.86 -9.52
C GLN A 67 3.14 13.12 -9.81
N GLU A 68 3.75 13.73 -8.79
CA GLU A 68 4.57 14.95 -8.97
C GLU A 68 6.01 14.60 -9.34
N LYS A 69 6.52 13.48 -8.83
CA LYS A 69 7.94 13.07 -8.97
C LYS A 69 8.08 11.56 -9.18
N PRO A 70 7.88 11.05 -10.40
CA PRO A 70 8.01 9.63 -10.69
C PRO A 70 9.34 9.04 -10.19
N GLY A 71 9.32 7.85 -9.61
CA GLY A 71 10.51 7.23 -9.01
C GLY A 71 10.86 7.71 -7.60
N GLU A 72 10.21 8.76 -7.08
CA GLU A 72 10.40 9.24 -5.71
C GLU A 72 9.21 8.91 -4.80
N PRO A 73 9.42 8.76 -3.48
CA PRO A 73 8.32 8.67 -2.53
C PRO A 73 7.52 9.98 -2.43
N TYR A 74 6.25 9.88 -2.05
CA TYR A 74 5.39 11.04 -1.79
C TYR A 74 5.94 11.89 -0.65
N GLY A 75 5.99 13.20 -0.89
CA GLY A 75 6.43 14.18 0.09
C GLY A 75 5.43 14.37 1.23
N ARG A 76 5.90 14.88 2.37
CA ARG A 76 5.05 15.13 3.55
C ARG A 76 3.88 16.08 3.28
N LYS A 77 4.03 17.01 2.34
CA LYS A 77 3.00 18.00 1.99
C LYS A 77 2.20 17.61 0.75
N GLN A 78 2.56 16.49 0.11
CA GLN A 78 1.95 16.09 -1.15
C GLN A 78 0.55 15.50 -0.91
N PRO A 79 -0.47 15.95 -1.66
CA PRO A 79 -1.80 15.34 -1.63
C PRO A 79 -1.75 13.85 -1.95
N ARG A 80 -2.68 13.09 -1.38
CA ARG A 80 -2.82 11.64 -1.59
C ARG A 80 -4.26 11.21 -1.33
N ASN A 81 -4.56 9.92 -1.46
CA ASN A 81 -5.89 9.38 -1.21
C ASN A 81 -6.45 9.85 0.15
N SER A 82 -7.64 10.47 0.15
CA SER A 82 -8.23 11.11 1.34
C SER A 82 -8.61 10.11 2.44
N ASN A 83 -8.70 8.83 2.09
CA ASN A 83 -8.88 7.75 3.07
C ASN A 83 -7.61 7.47 3.87
N LEU A 84 -6.44 7.97 3.46
CA LEU A 84 -5.19 7.94 4.23
C LEU A 84 -5.19 9.10 5.22
N ASN A 85 -5.87 8.91 6.34
CA ASN A 85 -6.08 9.92 7.37
C ASN A 85 -5.85 9.33 8.77
N ASP A 86 -5.94 10.17 9.79
CA ASP A 86 -5.73 9.81 11.19
C ASP A 86 -6.58 8.64 11.69
N LYS A 87 -7.77 8.45 11.13
CA LYS A 87 -8.70 7.39 11.56
C LYS A 87 -8.36 6.03 10.94
N ASN A 88 -8.00 6.03 9.65
CA ASN A 88 -7.88 4.79 8.89
C ASN A 88 -6.41 4.33 8.73
N CYS A 89 -5.49 5.27 8.49
CA CYS A 89 -4.08 5.00 8.20
C CYS A 89 -3.19 6.15 8.74
N PRO A 90 -3.09 6.31 10.07
CA PRO A 90 -2.32 7.41 10.69
C PRO A 90 -0.84 7.44 10.27
N ASN A 91 -0.24 6.32 9.83
CA ASN A 91 1.15 6.31 9.37
C ASN A 91 1.27 6.63 7.87
N LEU A 92 0.18 6.52 7.10
CA LEU A 92 0.18 6.80 5.66
C LEU A 92 -0.38 8.18 5.29
N LYS A 93 -0.93 8.91 6.26
CA LYS A 93 -1.53 10.24 6.04
C LYS A 93 -0.55 11.31 5.58
N VAL A 94 -1.10 12.40 5.04
CA VAL A 94 -0.35 13.65 4.79
C VAL A 94 0.37 14.09 6.07
N GLY A 95 1.63 14.51 5.93
CA GLY A 95 2.56 14.75 7.03
C GLY A 95 3.64 13.67 7.11
N ASN A 96 3.33 12.45 6.65
CA ASN A 96 4.29 11.35 6.55
C ASN A 96 4.81 11.23 5.12
N ARG A 97 6.08 10.83 4.99
CA ARG A 97 6.58 10.29 3.71
C ARG A 97 5.85 8.96 3.49
N VAL A 98 5.52 8.60 2.25
CA VAL A 98 4.97 7.28 1.83
C VAL A 98 5.49 6.90 0.44
N TRP A 99 5.52 5.61 0.10
CA TRP A 99 5.53 5.21 -1.32
C TRP A 99 4.12 4.97 -1.81
N TYR A 100 3.93 5.22 -3.10
CA TYR A 100 2.79 4.74 -3.86
C TYR A 100 3.35 3.85 -4.97
N LEU A 101 2.91 2.59 -4.96
CA LEU A 101 3.47 1.51 -5.75
C LEU A 101 2.41 0.99 -6.73
N GLU A 102 2.84 0.71 -7.95
CA GLU A 102 2.09 -0.01 -8.98
C GLU A 102 2.72 -1.39 -9.19
N ILE A 103 1.89 -2.42 -9.19
CA ILE A 103 2.33 -3.82 -9.20
C ILE A 103 1.47 -4.57 -10.21
N GLU A 104 2.10 -5.02 -11.30
CA GLU A 104 1.43 -5.67 -12.43
C GLU A 104 1.48 -7.21 -12.33
N SER A 105 1.87 -7.76 -11.18
CA SER A 105 1.99 -9.20 -11.00
C SER A 105 1.56 -9.66 -9.61
N PRO A 106 0.66 -10.65 -9.50
CA PRO A 106 0.34 -11.29 -8.22
C PRO A 106 1.58 -11.84 -7.51
N GLN A 107 2.57 -12.33 -8.26
CA GLN A 107 3.82 -12.83 -7.69
C GLN A 107 4.63 -11.68 -7.07
N ALA A 108 4.75 -10.54 -7.76
CA ALA A 108 5.43 -9.36 -7.22
C ALA A 108 4.73 -8.83 -5.96
N LEU A 109 3.40 -8.88 -5.92
CA LEU A 109 2.62 -8.52 -4.72
C LEU A 109 2.92 -9.46 -3.54
N ARG A 110 3.00 -10.78 -3.78
CA ARG A 110 3.40 -11.76 -2.74
C ARG A 110 4.81 -11.49 -2.22
N GLU A 111 5.76 -11.22 -3.10
CA GLU A 111 7.14 -10.91 -2.69
C GLU A 111 7.23 -9.58 -1.92
N LEU A 112 6.46 -8.55 -2.33
CA LEU A 112 6.30 -7.33 -1.54
C LEU A 112 5.74 -7.62 -0.15
N ALA A 113 4.68 -8.44 -0.05
CA ALA A 113 4.03 -8.77 1.21
C ALA A 113 4.96 -9.51 2.18
N LYS A 114 5.69 -10.51 1.68
CA LYS A 114 6.72 -11.25 2.44
C LYS A 114 7.85 -10.35 2.91
N TRP A 115 8.40 -9.53 2.01
CA TRP A 115 9.43 -8.56 2.37
C TRP A 115 8.91 -7.62 3.45
N TYR A 116 7.69 -7.10 3.31
CA TYR A 116 7.12 -6.15 4.26
C TYR A 116 6.87 -6.75 5.65
N ALA A 117 6.45 -8.01 5.68
CA ALA A 117 6.27 -8.77 6.91
C ALA A 117 7.58 -8.97 7.69
N ALA A 118 8.71 -9.06 7.00
CA ALA A 118 10.03 -9.25 7.61
C ALA A 118 10.70 -7.97 8.16
N LEU A 119 10.13 -6.78 7.87
CA LEU A 119 10.69 -5.49 8.26
C LEU A 119 10.56 -5.14 9.73
#